data_AF-A0A3Q9WYK6-F1
#
_entry.id   AF-A0A3Q9WYK6-F1
#
_cell.length_a   1.000
_cell.length_b   1.000
_cell.length_c   1.000
_cell.angle_alpha   90.00
_cell.angle_beta   90.00
_cell.angle_gamma   90.00
#
_symmetry.space_group_name_H-M   'P 1'
#
loop_
_entity.id
_entity.type
_entity.pdbx_description
1 polymer ?
#
loop_
_entity_poly.entity_id
_entity_poly.type
_entity_poly.pdbx_seq_one_letter_code
_entity_poly.pdbx_strand_id
1 'polypeptide(L)'
;RDEDPKFVPISWDEALDIVAKRLNDLRDKGESHRFATLTGRGWGYTEVGLLTEFGKLYGNPNFNLGHSSMCSDASEQVKHFMDGHHAYSAYDYKHTNYLLVFGAGFLEAFRPFNANMQSWGFMRTKAPKTKVTVVDVHLNTTGSAADHLLLVKPGTDGALALAMAHVIFTEGLWDRKFVGDFLPSKQSTDPTTPRQPAPRFEAGKEIDLASFKEVWTVGVAEWWNKVVKDCTPEWAEKICTIPAKDIRAIATDFGKTRPAVALFERGASAHTNGVYNGMAIHALNALVGGMFAEGGIRGYQMSTAWAKLPIKVEDY
;
A
#
# COMPACT_ATOMS: atom_id res chain seq x y z
N ARG A 1 32.97 -15.03 -8.89
CA ARG A 1 33.74 -16.28 -9.03
C ARG A 1 33.71 -16.58 -10.52
N ASP A 2 34.81 -16.32 -11.22
CA ASP A 2 34.89 -16.41 -12.68
C ASP A 2 35.29 -17.84 -13.09
N GLU A 3 34.58 -18.82 -12.52
CA GLU A 3 34.82 -20.24 -12.72
C GLU A 3 33.85 -20.75 -13.80
N ASP A 4 34.37 -21.42 -14.83
CA ASP A 4 33.55 -22.09 -15.84
C ASP A 4 33.02 -23.42 -15.26
N PRO A 5 31.69 -23.61 -15.15
CA PRO A 5 31.11 -24.81 -14.55
C PRO A 5 31.32 -26.09 -15.37
N LYS A 6 31.78 -25.99 -16.63
CA LYS A 6 32.01 -27.13 -17.54
C LYS A 6 30.81 -28.10 -17.59
N PHE A 7 29.59 -27.55 -17.70
CA PHE A 7 28.37 -28.36 -17.76
C PHE A 7 28.40 -29.37 -18.91
N VAL A 8 27.90 -30.57 -18.64
CA VAL A 8 27.71 -31.65 -19.62
C VAL A 8 26.24 -32.12 -19.57
N PRO A 9 25.68 -32.59 -20.70
CA PRO A 9 24.31 -33.11 -20.72
C PRO A 9 24.21 -34.44 -19.97
N ILE A 10 23.11 -34.61 -19.23
CA ILE A 10 22.74 -35.84 -18.53
C ILE A 10 21.23 -36.12 -18.71
N SER A 11 20.76 -37.33 -18.39
CA SER A 11 19.33 -37.65 -18.43
C SER A 11 18.56 -37.07 -17.23
N TRP A 12 17.24 -37.03 -17.34
CA TRP A 12 16.38 -36.65 -16.20
C TRP A 12 16.51 -37.61 -15.02
N ASP A 13 16.55 -38.92 -15.28
CA ASP A 13 16.71 -39.94 -14.24
C ASP A 13 18.03 -39.73 -13.48
N GLU A 14 19.13 -39.50 -14.20
CA GLU A 14 20.43 -39.22 -13.61
C GLU A 14 20.42 -37.94 -12.75
N ALA A 15 19.82 -36.86 -13.26
CA ALA A 15 19.73 -35.60 -12.54
C ALA A 15 18.92 -35.73 -11.24
N LEU A 16 17.77 -36.42 -11.30
CA LEU A 16 16.89 -36.64 -10.15
C LEU A 16 17.54 -37.56 -9.12
N ASP A 17 18.22 -38.63 -9.55
CA ASP A 17 18.95 -39.53 -8.65
C ASP A 17 20.08 -38.82 -7.91
N ILE A 18 20.82 -37.93 -8.58
CA ILE A 18 21.86 -37.11 -7.94
C ILE A 18 21.27 -36.24 -6.82
N VAL A 19 20.13 -35.59 -7.09
CA VAL A 19 19.45 -34.73 -6.09
C VAL A 19 18.86 -35.56 -4.96
N ALA A 20 18.13 -36.63 -5.28
CA ALA A 20 17.49 -37.51 -4.32
C ALA A 20 18.52 -38.16 -3.38
N LYS A 21 19.66 -38.62 -3.90
CA LYS A 21 20.74 -39.15 -3.08
C LYS A 21 21.25 -38.13 -2.07
N ARG A 22 21.50 -36.88 -2.49
CA ARG A 22 21.98 -35.82 -1.58
C ARG A 22 20.97 -35.48 -0.50
N LEU A 23 19.68 -35.46 -0.83
CA LEU A 23 18.60 -35.24 0.12
C LEU A 23 18.49 -36.40 1.13
N ASN A 24 18.54 -37.65 0.67
CA ASN A 24 18.54 -38.81 1.57
C ASN A 24 19.77 -38.82 2.48
N ASP A 25 20.96 -38.54 1.97
CA ASP A 25 22.19 -38.47 2.78
C ASP A 25 22.11 -37.40 3.89
N LEU A 26 21.42 -36.27 3.65
CA LEU A 26 21.15 -35.25 4.66
C LEU A 26 20.13 -35.75 5.70
N ARG A 27 19.05 -36.39 5.23
CA ARG A 27 18.00 -36.91 6.10
C ARG A 27 18.52 -38.01 7.03
N ASP A 28 19.32 -38.95 6.51
CA ASP A 28 19.89 -40.07 7.26
C ASP A 28 20.84 -39.58 8.38
N LYS A 29 21.44 -38.40 8.21
CA LYS A 29 22.29 -37.73 9.21
C LYS A 29 21.51 -36.84 10.18
N GLY A 30 20.20 -36.69 10.02
CA GLY A 30 19.40 -35.73 10.79
C GLY A 30 19.67 -34.26 10.42
N GLU A 31 20.20 -33.99 9.23
CA GLU A 31 20.64 -32.68 8.76
C GLU A 31 19.73 -32.10 7.65
N SER A 32 18.48 -32.54 7.56
CA SER A 32 17.49 -32.08 6.56
C SER A 32 17.37 -30.56 6.47
N HIS A 33 17.52 -29.86 7.59
CA HIS A 33 17.48 -28.40 7.71
C HIS A 33 18.58 -27.65 6.91
N ARG A 34 19.63 -28.35 6.46
CA ARG A 34 20.71 -27.76 5.64
C ARG A 34 20.33 -27.61 4.16
N PHE A 35 19.25 -28.24 3.72
CA PHE A 35 18.70 -28.04 2.39
C PHE A 35 17.85 -26.78 2.35
N ALA A 36 17.86 -26.06 1.23
CA ALA A 36 16.98 -24.92 1.02
C ALA A 36 16.44 -24.90 -0.41
N THR A 37 15.18 -24.53 -0.56
CA THR A 37 14.54 -24.23 -1.84
C THR A 37 14.33 -22.73 -1.95
N LEU A 38 14.89 -22.16 -3.02
CA LEU A 38 14.82 -20.74 -3.35
C LEU A 38 13.81 -20.57 -4.48
N THR A 39 12.78 -19.75 -4.27
CA THR A 39 11.70 -19.59 -5.25
C THR A 39 11.72 -18.21 -5.90
N GLY A 40 11.92 -18.23 -7.22
CA GLY A 40 11.73 -17.07 -8.10
C GLY A 40 10.25 -16.91 -8.44
N ARG A 41 9.94 -16.69 -9.72
CA ARG A 41 8.55 -16.67 -10.18
C ARG A 41 7.94 -18.06 -10.00
N GLY A 42 6.73 -18.11 -9.46
CA GLY A 42 5.88 -19.28 -9.59
C GLY A 42 4.41 -18.93 -9.44
N TRP A 43 3.55 -19.66 -10.15
CA TRP A 43 2.12 -19.46 -10.17
C TRP A 43 1.39 -20.74 -9.79
N GLY A 44 0.64 -20.64 -8.70
CA GLY A 44 -0.34 -21.64 -8.31
C GLY A 44 0.22 -22.90 -7.68
N TYR A 45 -0.69 -23.84 -7.48
CA TYR A 45 -0.47 -24.97 -6.59
C TYR A 45 0.57 -25.97 -7.14
N THR A 46 0.61 -26.17 -8.46
CA THR A 46 1.52 -27.13 -9.13
C THR A 46 2.97 -26.65 -9.25
N GLU A 47 3.25 -25.37 -9.01
CA GLU A 47 4.61 -24.83 -9.01
C GLU A 47 5.12 -24.63 -7.59
N VAL A 48 4.76 -23.51 -6.95
CA VAL A 48 5.26 -23.13 -5.61
C VAL A 48 4.37 -23.68 -4.50
N GLY A 49 3.08 -23.95 -4.77
CA GLY A 49 2.15 -24.37 -3.73
C GLY A 49 2.58 -25.64 -2.99
N LEU A 50 3.05 -26.65 -3.73
CA LEU A 50 3.48 -27.95 -3.19
C LEU A 50 4.77 -27.92 -2.34
N LEU A 51 5.51 -26.81 -2.35
CA LEU A 51 6.76 -26.73 -1.62
C LEU A 51 6.54 -26.78 -0.10
N THR A 52 5.38 -26.34 0.37
CA THR A 52 5.01 -26.41 1.79
C THR A 52 4.86 -27.86 2.23
N GLU A 53 4.14 -28.66 1.46
CA GLU A 53 3.91 -30.07 1.69
C GLU A 53 5.22 -30.85 1.56
N PHE A 54 6.04 -30.55 0.54
CA PHE A 54 7.39 -31.10 0.43
C PHE A 54 8.25 -30.81 1.66
N GLY A 55 8.28 -29.56 2.13
CA GLY A 55 9.04 -29.15 3.31
C GLY A 55 8.64 -29.89 4.58
N LYS A 56 7.33 -30.06 4.79
CA LYS A 56 6.76 -30.84 5.90
C LYS A 56 7.16 -32.31 5.82
N LEU A 57 6.97 -32.95 4.66
CA LEU A 57 7.29 -34.37 4.45
C LEU A 57 8.79 -34.66 4.57
N TYR A 58 9.63 -33.78 4.04
CA TYR A 58 11.09 -33.92 4.11
C TYR A 58 11.66 -33.55 5.50
N GLY A 59 10.90 -32.81 6.32
CA GLY A 59 11.34 -32.36 7.64
C GLY A 59 12.35 -31.21 7.57
N ASN A 60 12.11 -30.23 6.71
CA ASN A 60 12.96 -29.05 6.52
C ASN A 60 12.14 -27.76 6.58
N PRO A 61 12.48 -26.78 7.45
CA PRO A 61 11.80 -25.49 7.50
C PRO A 61 12.15 -24.55 6.34
N ASN A 62 13.26 -24.76 5.64
CA ASN A 62 13.76 -23.88 4.58
C ASN A 62 13.18 -24.23 3.20
N PHE A 63 11.87 -24.51 3.15
CA PHE A 63 11.21 -25.08 1.97
C PHE A 63 10.58 -24.04 1.02
N ASN A 64 10.50 -22.77 1.40
CA ASN A 64 9.99 -21.72 0.53
C ASN A 64 10.65 -20.38 0.83
N LEU A 65 11.97 -20.31 0.60
CA LEU A 65 12.69 -19.04 0.64
C LEU A 65 12.36 -18.24 -0.63
N GLY A 66 11.21 -17.60 -0.61
CA GLY A 66 10.65 -16.86 -1.74
C GLY A 66 11.15 -15.43 -1.87
N HIS A 67 10.77 -14.82 -2.99
CA HIS A 67 11.18 -13.46 -3.34
C HIS A 67 10.22 -12.35 -2.87
N SER A 68 9.16 -12.68 -2.13
CA SER A 68 8.07 -11.75 -1.77
C SER A 68 8.56 -10.52 -1.01
N SER A 69 9.51 -10.73 -0.08
CA SER A 69 10.13 -9.69 0.74
C SER A 69 10.96 -8.67 -0.05
N MET A 70 11.46 -9.07 -1.22
CA MET A 70 12.14 -8.19 -2.18
C MET A 70 11.16 -7.57 -3.19
N CYS A 71 9.93 -8.07 -3.23
CA CYS A 71 8.87 -7.67 -4.14
C CYS A 71 7.94 -6.65 -3.48
N SER A 72 6.98 -7.08 -2.65
CA SER A 72 5.84 -6.23 -2.23
C SER A 72 5.37 -6.41 -0.80
N ASP A 73 6.01 -7.24 0.01
CA ASP A 73 5.53 -7.55 1.37
C ASP A 73 5.29 -6.29 2.21
N ALA A 74 6.13 -5.26 2.07
CA ALA A 74 5.92 -3.99 2.74
C ALA A 74 4.56 -3.36 2.40
N SER A 75 4.14 -3.35 1.13
CA SER A 75 2.86 -2.76 0.73
C SER A 75 1.66 -3.60 1.15
N GLU A 76 1.80 -4.93 1.23
CA GLU A 76 0.76 -5.84 1.73
C GLU A 76 0.61 -5.76 3.25
N GLN A 77 1.73 -5.63 3.98
CA GLN A 77 1.72 -5.42 5.43
C GLN A 77 1.04 -4.11 5.82
N VAL A 78 1.25 -3.04 5.05
CA VAL A 78 0.52 -1.77 5.25
C VAL A 78 -0.99 -2.00 5.21
N LYS A 79 -1.48 -2.68 4.18
CA LYS A 79 -2.91 -2.93 3.99
C LYS A 79 -3.43 -3.83 5.13
N HIS A 80 -2.66 -4.87 5.49
CA HIS A 80 -2.99 -5.71 6.63
C HIS A 80 -3.16 -4.92 7.94
N PHE A 81 -2.24 -3.99 8.24
CA PHE A 81 -2.33 -3.17 9.45
C PHE A 81 -3.44 -2.11 9.40
N MET A 82 -3.76 -1.58 8.23
CA MET A 82 -4.68 -0.45 8.10
C MET A 82 -6.13 -0.86 7.83
N ASP A 83 -6.36 -1.97 7.13
CA ASP A 83 -7.69 -2.40 6.71
C ASP A 83 -7.91 -3.93 6.82
N GLY A 84 -6.96 -4.65 7.41
CA GLY A 84 -7.05 -6.09 7.68
C GLY A 84 -6.65 -7.00 6.51
N HIS A 85 -6.36 -6.46 5.33
CA HIS A 85 -6.12 -7.29 4.14
C HIS A 85 -4.64 -7.41 3.79
N HIS A 86 -4.10 -8.61 3.95
CA HIS A 86 -2.76 -8.98 3.47
C HIS A 86 -2.82 -9.38 1.99
N ALA A 87 -3.09 -8.39 1.14
CA ALA A 87 -3.22 -8.58 -0.30
C ALA A 87 -3.02 -7.27 -1.05
N TYR A 88 -2.92 -7.37 -2.36
CA TYR A 88 -2.91 -6.22 -3.24
C TYR A 88 -4.28 -5.56 -3.38
N SER A 89 -4.33 -4.25 -3.60
CA SER A 89 -5.60 -3.53 -3.77
C SER A 89 -6.12 -3.60 -5.21
N ALA A 90 -7.45 -3.66 -5.35
CA ALA A 90 -8.17 -3.49 -6.61
C ALA A 90 -8.81 -2.10 -6.64
N TYR A 91 -8.47 -1.32 -7.65
CA TYR A 91 -8.85 0.08 -7.78
C TYR A 91 -9.85 0.29 -8.92
N ASP A 92 -10.84 1.15 -8.70
CA ASP A 92 -11.85 1.50 -9.70
C ASP A 92 -11.47 2.74 -10.50
N TYR A 93 -10.41 2.60 -11.30
CA TYR A 93 -9.86 3.71 -12.08
C TYR A 93 -10.87 4.38 -13.01
N LYS A 94 -11.84 3.61 -13.53
CA LYS A 94 -12.83 4.15 -14.47
C LYS A 94 -13.74 5.21 -13.83
N HIS A 95 -14.12 5.03 -12.57
CA HIS A 95 -14.97 6.00 -11.86
C HIS A 95 -14.17 7.00 -11.01
N THR A 96 -12.85 6.87 -10.96
CA THR A 96 -11.95 7.78 -10.22
C THR A 96 -11.91 9.17 -10.88
N ASN A 97 -12.04 10.24 -10.10
CA ASN A 97 -11.88 11.62 -10.55
C ASN A 97 -10.51 12.21 -10.18
N TYR A 98 -9.85 11.68 -9.16
CA TYR A 98 -8.47 12.03 -8.81
C TYR A 98 -7.63 10.80 -8.51
N LEU A 99 -6.53 10.61 -9.24
CA LEU A 99 -5.56 9.55 -9.01
C LEU A 99 -4.24 10.16 -8.51
N LEU A 100 -3.88 9.85 -7.27
CA LEU A 100 -2.62 10.24 -6.64
C LEU A 100 -1.70 9.02 -6.58
N VAL A 101 -0.54 9.08 -7.24
CA VAL A 101 0.35 7.93 -7.44
C VAL A 101 1.68 8.17 -6.72
N PHE A 102 2.04 7.34 -5.75
CA PHE A 102 3.32 7.38 -5.04
C PHE A 102 4.25 6.24 -5.48
N GLY A 103 5.33 6.58 -6.19
CA GLY A 103 6.43 5.67 -6.50
C GLY A 103 6.01 4.41 -7.28
N ALA A 104 4.94 4.50 -8.08
CA ALA A 104 4.43 3.40 -8.88
C ALA A 104 4.36 3.80 -10.36
N GLY A 105 5.06 3.05 -11.22
CA GLY A 105 5.04 3.24 -12.66
C GLY A 105 3.73 2.76 -13.29
N PHE A 106 2.63 3.51 -13.10
CA PHE A 106 1.28 3.17 -13.57
C PHE A 106 1.22 2.78 -15.06
N LEU A 107 1.98 3.48 -15.90
CA LEU A 107 2.05 3.31 -17.36
C LEU A 107 3.28 2.55 -17.86
N GLU A 108 4.04 1.90 -16.98
CA GLU A 108 5.28 1.20 -17.40
C GLU A 108 5.57 -0.12 -16.67
N ALA A 109 5.12 -0.28 -15.42
CA ALA A 109 5.46 -1.45 -14.60
C ALA A 109 4.35 -1.91 -13.64
N PHE A 110 3.39 -1.04 -13.34
CA PHE A 110 2.36 -1.34 -12.36
C PHE A 110 1.30 -2.30 -12.92
N ARG A 111 0.68 -3.04 -12.02
CA ARG A 111 -0.14 -4.21 -12.35
C ARG A 111 -1.63 -3.94 -12.14
N PRO A 112 -2.52 -4.52 -12.97
CA PRO A 112 -2.22 -5.20 -14.23
C PRO A 112 -1.96 -4.20 -15.36
N PHE A 113 -0.76 -4.25 -15.96
CA PHE A 113 -0.26 -3.25 -16.91
C PHE A 113 -1.21 -2.98 -18.08
N ASN A 114 -1.66 -4.03 -18.76
CA ASN A 114 -2.56 -3.88 -19.92
C ASN A 114 -3.89 -3.21 -19.56
N ALA A 115 -4.49 -3.57 -18.41
CA ALA A 115 -5.75 -2.97 -17.99
C ALA A 115 -5.55 -1.53 -17.48
N ASN A 116 -4.39 -1.22 -16.89
CA ASN A 116 -4.02 0.13 -16.49
C ASN A 116 -3.88 1.05 -17.71
N MET A 117 -3.25 0.58 -18.79
CA MET A 117 -3.16 1.34 -20.05
C MET A 117 -4.54 1.64 -20.66
N GLN A 118 -5.44 0.65 -20.68
CA GLN A 118 -6.82 0.86 -21.15
C GLN A 118 -7.59 1.84 -20.26
N SER A 119 -7.46 1.66 -18.94
CA SER A 119 -8.09 2.53 -17.94
C SER A 119 -7.57 3.96 -18.05
N TRP A 120 -6.28 4.15 -18.36
CA TRP A 120 -5.71 5.47 -18.60
C TRP A 120 -6.42 6.19 -19.75
N GLY A 121 -6.59 5.55 -20.90
CA GLY A 121 -7.34 6.12 -22.02
C GLY A 121 -8.74 6.61 -21.60
N PHE A 122 -9.46 5.80 -20.84
CA PHE A 122 -10.78 6.17 -20.31
C PHE A 122 -10.72 7.32 -19.30
N MET A 123 -9.83 7.25 -18.30
CA MET A 123 -9.61 8.30 -17.30
C MET A 123 -9.34 9.66 -17.94
N ARG A 124 -8.57 9.69 -19.04
CA ARG A 124 -8.19 10.92 -19.73
C ARG A 124 -9.24 11.44 -20.72
N THR A 125 -10.32 10.70 -20.98
CA THR A 125 -11.36 11.07 -21.96
C THR A 125 -12.78 11.16 -21.39
N LYS A 126 -13.05 10.58 -20.22
CA LYS A 126 -14.36 10.68 -19.55
C LYS A 126 -14.66 12.09 -19.03
N ALA A 127 -15.92 12.33 -18.66
CA ALA A 127 -16.36 13.56 -17.98
C ALA A 127 -16.89 13.24 -16.56
N PRO A 128 -16.35 13.85 -15.49
CA PRO A 128 -15.17 14.72 -15.49
C PRO A 128 -13.88 13.92 -15.74
N LYS A 129 -12.91 14.55 -16.42
CA LYS A 129 -11.60 13.97 -16.70
C LYS A 129 -10.88 13.66 -15.38
N THR A 130 -10.32 12.46 -15.25
CA THR A 130 -9.52 12.11 -14.07
C THR A 130 -8.27 12.97 -14.02
N LYS A 131 -8.09 13.71 -12.92
CA LYS A 131 -6.85 14.40 -12.62
C LYS A 131 -5.84 13.43 -12.05
N VAL A 132 -4.59 13.50 -12.51
CA VAL A 132 -3.52 12.59 -12.09
C VAL A 132 -2.35 13.39 -11.53
N THR A 133 -1.97 13.09 -10.29
CA THR A 133 -0.76 13.61 -9.66
C THR A 133 0.17 12.45 -9.36
N VAL A 134 1.42 12.56 -9.82
CA VAL A 134 2.47 11.58 -9.57
C VAL A 134 3.46 12.15 -8.58
N VAL A 135 3.82 11.37 -7.57
CA VAL A 135 4.88 11.63 -6.61
C VAL A 135 5.96 10.59 -6.87
N ASP A 136 7.13 11.04 -7.29
CA ASP A 136 8.24 10.17 -7.64
C ASP A 136 9.58 10.88 -7.41
N VAL A 137 10.70 10.16 -7.52
CA VAL A 137 12.05 10.71 -7.34
C VAL A 137 12.68 11.15 -8.67
N HIS A 138 12.06 10.77 -9.79
CA HIS A 138 12.52 11.10 -11.14
C HIS A 138 11.35 11.25 -12.11
N LEU A 139 11.59 11.89 -13.26
CA LEU A 139 10.64 11.92 -14.36
C LEU A 139 10.59 10.54 -15.03
N ASN A 140 9.42 9.91 -15.01
CA ASN A 140 9.14 8.63 -15.66
C ASN A 140 7.95 8.72 -16.63
N THR A 141 7.56 7.61 -17.25
CA THR A 141 6.49 7.58 -18.27
C THR A 141 5.16 8.06 -17.69
N THR A 142 4.87 7.66 -16.45
CA THR A 142 3.62 8.04 -15.78
C THR A 142 3.60 9.52 -15.43
N GLY A 143 4.68 10.02 -14.83
CA GLY A 143 4.83 11.44 -14.47
C GLY A 143 4.81 12.38 -15.68
N SER A 144 5.37 11.95 -16.82
CA SER A 144 5.37 12.73 -18.07
C SER A 144 3.96 12.91 -18.66
N ALA A 145 3.02 12.02 -18.32
CA ALA A 145 1.64 12.06 -18.80
C ALA A 145 0.63 12.60 -17.76
N ALA A 146 1.09 12.84 -16.53
CA ALA A 146 0.28 13.32 -15.42
C ALA A 146 -0.03 14.83 -15.52
N ASP A 147 -1.03 15.30 -14.78
CA ASP A 147 -1.31 16.74 -14.67
C ASP A 147 -0.31 17.44 -13.75
N HIS A 148 0.20 16.72 -12.74
CA HIS A 148 1.27 17.17 -11.86
C HIS A 148 2.28 16.05 -11.61
N LEU A 149 3.56 16.42 -11.56
CA LEU A 149 4.65 15.59 -11.07
C LEU A 149 5.32 16.31 -9.89
N LEU A 150 5.35 15.66 -8.73
CA LEU A 150 6.05 16.11 -7.54
C LEU A 150 7.32 15.28 -7.38
N LEU A 151 8.48 15.92 -7.50
CA LEU A 151 9.79 15.28 -7.33
C LEU A 151 10.16 15.25 -5.84
N VAL A 152 9.75 14.18 -5.17
CA VAL A 152 9.94 14.01 -3.72
C VAL A 152 11.37 13.58 -3.40
N LYS A 153 11.91 14.02 -2.27
CA LYS A 153 13.16 13.47 -1.75
C LYS A 153 12.99 11.96 -1.46
N PRO A 154 13.88 11.08 -1.94
CA PRO A 154 13.72 9.63 -1.75
C PRO A 154 13.46 9.22 -0.29
N GLY A 155 12.45 8.39 -0.08
CA GLY A 155 12.07 7.83 1.24
C GLY A 155 11.28 8.78 2.14
N THR A 156 10.86 9.95 1.66
CA THR A 156 10.14 10.97 2.44
C THR A 156 8.67 11.14 2.05
N ASP A 157 8.12 10.20 1.27
CA ASP A 157 6.73 10.16 0.82
C ASP A 157 5.73 10.27 1.98
N GLY A 158 6.04 9.63 3.11
CA GLY A 158 5.22 9.70 4.32
C GLY A 158 5.09 11.11 4.90
N ALA A 159 6.14 11.94 4.81
CA ALA A 159 6.05 13.34 5.27
C ALA A 159 5.11 14.16 4.38
N LEU A 160 5.15 13.93 3.06
CA LEU A 160 4.19 14.53 2.13
C LEU A 160 2.76 14.08 2.45
N ALA A 161 2.53 12.78 2.58
CA ALA A 161 1.20 12.24 2.87
C ALA A 161 0.64 12.72 4.22
N LEU A 162 1.46 12.80 5.27
CA LEU A 162 1.07 13.35 6.57
C LEU A 162 0.69 14.83 6.49
N ALA A 163 1.42 15.64 5.72
CA ALA A 163 1.06 17.03 5.52
C ALA A 163 -0.19 17.22 4.67
N MET A 164 -0.46 16.33 3.72
CA MET A 164 -1.73 16.30 3.02
C MET A 164 -2.88 15.95 3.97
N ALA A 165 -2.71 14.96 4.85
CA ALA A 165 -3.69 14.62 5.87
C ALA A 165 -3.96 15.80 6.82
N HIS A 166 -2.92 16.52 7.24
CA HIS A 166 -3.03 17.73 8.04
C HIS A 166 -3.90 18.80 7.37
N VAL A 167 -3.68 19.07 6.09
CA VAL A 167 -4.50 20.03 5.33
C VAL A 167 -5.95 19.54 5.21
N ILE A 168 -6.16 18.26 4.90
CA ILE A 168 -7.50 17.67 4.81
C ILE A 168 -8.27 17.82 6.13
N PHE A 169 -7.63 17.61 7.27
CA PHE A 169 -8.24 17.82 8.58
C PHE A 169 -8.49 19.30 8.89
N THR A 170 -7.48 20.15 8.76
CA THR A 170 -7.60 21.58 9.13
C THR A 170 -8.56 22.35 8.22
N GLU A 171 -8.74 21.92 6.97
CA GLU A 171 -9.71 22.49 6.02
C GLU A 171 -11.09 21.83 6.07
N GLY A 172 -11.30 20.81 6.92
CA GLY A 172 -12.62 20.17 7.04
C GLY A 172 -12.99 19.25 5.87
N LEU A 173 -12.02 18.82 5.07
CA LEU A 173 -12.22 18.12 3.79
C LEU A 173 -12.33 16.60 3.91
N TRP A 174 -12.30 16.02 5.11
CA TRP A 174 -12.42 14.57 5.26
C TRP A 174 -13.86 14.08 5.06
N ASP A 175 -14.02 12.80 4.74
CA ASP A 175 -15.31 12.16 4.60
C ASP A 175 -15.90 11.80 5.97
N ARG A 176 -16.90 12.58 6.39
CA ARG A 176 -17.54 12.42 7.71
C ARG A 176 -18.36 11.14 7.84
N LYS A 177 -18.81 10.55 6.72
CA LYS A 177 -19.58 9.31 6.75
C LYS A 177 -18.68 8.10 7.00
N PHE A 178 -17.44 8.16 6.49
CA PHE A 178 -16.44 7.13 6.70
C PHE A 178 -15.66 7.33 8.01
N VAL A 179 -15.07 8.51 8.18
CA VAL A 179 -14.19 8.82 9.31
C VAL A 179 -14.98 9.13 10.59
N GLY A 180 -16.05 9.89 10.48
CA GLY A 180 -16.76 10.49 11.61
C GLY A 180 -16.55 11.99 11.73
N ASP A 181 -17.03 12.58 12.82
CA ASP A 181 -16.98 14.04 13.03
C ASP A 181 -16.97 14.38 14.53
N PHE A 182 -16.71 15.65 14.83
CA PHE A 182 -16.82 16.18 16.18
C PHE A 182 -18.25 16.13 16.70
N LEU A 183 -18.39 15.85 18.00
CA LEU A 183 -19.65 16.00 18.71
C LEU A 183 -20.05 17.48 18.75
N PRO A 184 -21.36 17.81 18.63
CA PRO A 184 -21.81 19.20 18.73
C PRO A 184 -21.38 19.86 20.04
N SER A 185 -20.86 21.09 19.95
CA SER A 185 -20.53 21.86 21.15
C SER A 185 -21.79 22.23 21.93
N LYS A 186 -21.80 21.98 23.24
CA LYS A 186 -22.88 22.42 24.12
C LYS A 186 -22.78 23.93 24.30
N GLN A 187 -23.70 24.67 23.70
CA GLN A 187 -23.80 26.11 23.89
C GLN A 187 -24.51 26.42 25.21
N SER A 188 -24.02 27.43 25.94
CA SER A 188 -24.70 27.94 27.14
C SER A 188 -26.03 28.58 26.75
N THR A 189 -27.05 28.42 27.60
CA THR A 189 -28.34 29.11 27.46
C THR A 189 -28.30 30.53 28.03
N ASP A 190 -27.23 30.90 28.75
CA ASP A 190 -27.03 32.25 29.27
C ASP A 190 -26.58 33.19 28.12
N PRO A 191 -27.37 34.24 27.80
CA PRO A 191 -27.08 35.17 26.71
C PRO A 191 -25.81 36.01 26.92
N THR A 192 -25.25 36.03 28.13
CA THR A 192 -23.99 36.73 28.44
C THR A 192 -22.75 35.86 28.20
N THR A 193 -22.92 34.56 28.03
CA THR A 193 -21.80 33.64 27.78
C THR A 193 -21.35 33.72 26.32
N PRO A 194 -20.05 33.93 26.02
CA PRO A 194 -19.55 33.92 24.64
C PRO A 194 -19.85 32.59 23.94
N ARG A 195 -20.32 32.67 22.69
CA ARG A 195 -20.59 31.49 21.86
C ARG A 195 -19.31 30.70 21.63
N GLN A 196 -19.34 29.41 21.94
CA GLN A 196 -18.19 28.55 21.66
C GLN A 196 -18.07 28.29 20.15
N PRO A 197 -16.87 28.37 19.56
CA PRO A 197 -16.69 28.01 18.16
C PRO A 197 -17.02 26.54 17.92
N ALA A 198 -17.33 26.19 16.67
CA ALA A 198 -17.49 24.79 16.30
C ALA A 198 -16.14 24.06 16.50
N PRO A 199 -16.14 22.85 17.08
CA PRO A 199 -14.92 22.06 17.19
C PRO A 199 -14.33 21.79 15.80
N ARG A 200 -13.00 21.86 15.71
CA ARG A 200 -12.26 21.60 14.47
C ARG A 200 -10.84 21.18 14.81
N PHE A 201 -10.17 20.56 13.85
CA PHE A 201 -8.73 20.35 13.91
C PHE A 201 -8.01 21.68 13.65
N GLU A 202 -7.11 22.07 14.56
CA GLU A 202 -6.31 23.30 14.45
C GLU A 202 -4.83 22.98 14.60
N ALA A 203 -4.01 23.45 13.65
CA ALA A 203 -2.58 23.19 13.64
C ALA A 203 -1.92 23.44 15.02
N GLY A 204 -1.13 22.46 15.46
CA GLY A 204 -0.44 22.48 16.75
C GLY A 204 -1.30 22.24 17.99
N LYS A 205 -2.64 22.18 17.86
CA LYS A 205 -3.55 21.98 19.00
C LYS A 205 -4.07 20.56 19.08
N GLU A 206 -3.96 19.99 20.27
CA GLU A 206 -4.61 18.73 20.60
C GLU A 206 -6.12 18.92 20.77
N ILE A 207 -6.86 17.84 20.53
CA ILE A 207 -8.29 17.75 20.79
C ILE A 207 -8.55 16.77 21.94
N ASP A 208 -9.67 16.94 22.62
CA ASP A 208 -10.17 15.91 23.53
C ASP A 208 -10.60 14.70 22.70
N LEU A 209 -10.08 13.51 23.02
CA LEU A 209 -10.43 12.26 22.33
C LEU A 209 -11.93 11.98 22.40
N ALA A 210 -12.59 12.33 23.51
CA ALA A 210 -14.03 12.14 23.66
C ALA A 210 -14.87 13.10 22.82
N SER A 211 -14.26 14.16 22.28
CA SER A 211 -14.95 15.16 21.45
C SER A 211 -15.13 14.72 19.99
N PHE A 212 -14.46 13.66 19.55
CA PHE A 212 -14.52 13.16 18.17
C PHE A 212 -15.13 11.76 18.13
N LYS A 213 -16.19 11.58 17.34
CA LYS A 213 -16.86 10.29 17.21
C LYS A 213 -16.53 9.68 15.85
N GLU A 214 -15.80 8.57 15.88
CA GLU A 214 -15.45 7.80 14.70
C GLU A 214 -16.60 6.90 14.21
N VAL A 215 -16.57 6.50 12.93
CA VAL A 215 -17.59 5.61 12.33
C VAL A 215 -16.96 4.29 11.86
N TRP A 216 -16.14 4.34 10.80
CA TRP A 216 -15.47 3.16 10.23
C TRP A 216 -13.95 3.18 10.45
N THR A 217 -13.44 4.19 11.15
CA THR A 217 -12.03 4.34 11.52
C THR A 217 -11.84 4.11 13.02
N VAL A 218 -10.57 3.93 13.41
CA VAL A 218 -10.16 3.88 14.81
C VAL A 218 -8.88 4.69 15.00
N GLY A 219 -8.84 5.50 16.06
CA GLY A 219 -7.65 6.22 16.49
C GLY A 219 -7.37 7.51 15.72
N VAL A 220 -8.32 8.09 14.98
CA VAL A 220 -8.11 9.34 14.24
C VAL A 220 -7.76 10.51 15.16
N ALA A 221 -8.48 10.66 16.28
CA ALA A 221 -8.18 11.71 17.26
C ALA A 221 -6.82 11.50 17.94
N GLU A 222 -6.45 10.26 18.23
CA GLU A 222 -5.12 9.94 18.77
C GLU A 222 -4.00 10.22 17.76
N TRP A 223 -4.21 9.86 16.50
CA TRP A 223 -3.27 10.10 15.42
C TRP A 223 -3.06 11.59 15.19
N TRP A 224 -4.14 12.39 15.25
CA TRP A 224 -4.05 13.83 15.24
C TRP A 224 -3.17 14.37 16.37
N ASN A 225 -3.49 14.00 17.62
CA ASN A 225 -2.79 14.49 18.81
C ASN A 225 -1.31 14.07 18.81
N LYS A 226 -0.99 12.83 18.43
CA LYS A 226 0.38 12.29 18.49
C LYS A 226 1.25 12.73 17.32
N VAL A 227 0.68 12.98 16.15
CA VAL A 227 1.45 13.15 14.91
C VAL A 227 0.91 14.30 14.04
N VAL A 228 -0.32 14.18 13.52
CA VAL A 228 -0.75 14.98 12.37
C VAL A 228 -0.89 16.47 12.68
N LYS A 229 -1.18 16.85 13.94
CA LYS A 229 -1.36 18.26 14.33
C LYS A 229 -0.14 19.14 14.01
N ASP A 230 1.06 18.57 14.02
CA ASP A 230 2.32 19.28 13.79
C ASP A 230 2.87 19.07 12.37
N CYS A 231 2.26 18.19 11.58
CA CYS A 231 2.67 17.88 10.21
C CYS A 231 2.20 18.96 9.22
N THR A 232 2.57 20.23 9.43
CA THR A 232 2.18 21.31 8.52
C THR A 232 2.86 21.17 7.15
N PRO A 233 2.32 21.80 6.09
CA PRO A 233 3.02 21.91 4.80
C PRO A 233 4.45 22.48 4.92
N GLU A 234 4.68 23.47 5.78
CA GLU A 234 6.02 24.04 6.04
C GLU A 234 6.97 23.04 6.72
N TRP A 235 6.44 22.18 7.57
CA TRP A 235 7.21 21.09 8.18
C TRP A 235 7.62 20.07 7.12
N ALA A 236 6.68 19.64 6.27
CA ALA A 236 6.95 18.66 5.23
C ALA A 236 7.91 19.19 4.17
N GLU A 237 7.81 20.47 3.77
CA GLU A 237 8.71 21.08 2.80
C GLU A 237 10.19 20.90 3.16
N LYS A 238 10.53 21.03 4.45
CA LYS A 238 11.89 20.84 4.97
C LYS A 238 12.38 19.40 4.88
N ILE A 239 11.46 18.44 4.80
CA ILE A 239 11.76 17.00 4.82
C ILE A 239 11.74 16.43 3.39
N CYS A 240 10.65 16.67 2.66
CA CYS A 240 10.36 16.04 1.38
C CYS A 240 10.65 16.88 0.15
N THR A 241 11.14 18.12 0.37
CA THR A 241 11.55 19.09 -0.66
C THR A 241 10.43 19.57 -1.59
N ILE A 242 9.17 19.19 -1.34
CA ILE A 242 8.01 19.73 -2.05
C ILE A 242 7.60 21.05 -1.41
N PRO A 243 7.48 22.16 -2.18
CA PRO A 243 7.09 23.45 -1.63
C PRO A 243 5.75 23.38 -0.88
N ALA A 244 5.64 24.02 0.28
CA ALA A 244 4.45 24.00 1.13
C ALA A 244 3.18 24.47 0.39
N LYS A 245 3.32 25.40 -0.57
CA LYS A 245 2.22 25.85 -1.44
C LYS A 245 1.67 24.71 -2.31
N ASP A 246 2.53 23.83 -2.82
CA ASP A 246 2.16 22.75 -3.72
C ASP A 246 1.55 21.60 -2.91
N ILE A 247 2.08 21.33 -1.70
CA ILE A 247 1.47 20.39 -0.75
C ILE A 247 0.03 20.80 -0.44
N ARG A 248 -0.21 22.07 -0.09
CA ARG A 248 -1.57 22.58 0.16
C ARG A 248 -2.46 22.42 -1.06
N ALA A 249 -2.00 22.88 -2.22
CA ALA A 249 -2.80 22.84 -3.44
C ALA A 249 -3.24 21.40 -3.78
N ILE A 250 -2.30 20.46 -3.73
CA ILE A 250 -2.57 19.05 -4.02
C ILE A 250 -3.45 18.40 -2.95
N ALA A 251 -3.24 18.70 -1.66
CA ALA A 251 -4.09 18.18 -0.59
C ALA A 251 -5.54 18.68 -0.67
N THR A 252 -5.74 19.98 -0.89
CA THR A 252 -7.07 20.57 -1.05
C THR A 252 -7.76 20.01 -2.29
N ASP A 253 -7.05 19.86 -3.40
CA ASP A 253 -7.61 19.33 -4.64
C ASP A 253 -7.94 17.83 -4.51
N PHE A 254 -7.04 17.02 -3.94
CA PHE A 254 -7.30 15.61 -3.62
C PHE A 254 -8.51 15.44 -2.69
N GLY A 255 -8.64 16.29 -1.66
CA GLY A 255 -9.75 16.25 -0.71
C GLY A 255 -11.11 16.64 -1.31
N LYS A 256 -11.11 17.57 -2.28
CA LYS A 256 -12.33 18.09 -2.93
C LYS A 256 -12.76 17.29 -4.16
N THR A 257 -11.82 16.78 -4.94
CA THR A 257 -12.10 16.10 -6.21
C THR A 257 -12.37 14.62 -6.00
N ARG A 258 -13.61 14.29 -5.62
CA ARG A 258 -14.05 12.91 -5.33
C ARG A 258 -14.83 12.28 -6.49
N PRO A 259 -14.81 10.96 -6.69
CA PRO A 259 -14.00 9.97 -5.97
C PRO A 259 -12.51 10.13 -6.21
N ALA A 260 -11.70 9.93 -5.17
CA ALA A 260 -10.26 10.09 -5.21
C ALA A 260 -9.59 8.83 -4.65
N VAL A 261 -8.40 8.52 -5.17
CA VAL A 261 -7.62 7.38 -4.71
C VAL A 261 -6.14 7.69 -4.68
N ALA A 262 -5.50 7.33 -3.56
CA ALA A 262 -4.07 7.34 -3.36
C ALA A 262 -3.53 5.92 -3.51
N LEU A 263 -2.60 5.75 -4.43
CA LEU A 263 -1.98 4.48 -4.78
C LEU A 263 -0.49 4.54 -4.44
N PHE A 264 0.05 3.47 -3.88
CA PHE A 264 1.48 3.34 -3.59
C PHE A 264 1.93 1.89 -3.76
N GLU A 265 3.21 1.70 -4.07
CA GLU A 265 3.86 0.39 -4.08
C GLU A 265 5.35 0.52 -3.72
N ARG A 266 6.23 -0.23 -4.39
CA ARG A 266 7.65 -0.40 -4.07
C ARG A 266 8.41 0.91 -3.94
N GLY A 267 8.18 1.88 -4.83
CA GLY A 267 8.92 3.16 -4.77
C GLY A 267 8.77 3.88 -3.43
N ALA A 268 7.58 3.82 -2.82
CA ALA A 268 7.29 4.47 -1.54
C ALA A 268 7.42 3.55 -0.31
N SER A 269 7.55 2.22 -0.51
CA SER A 269 7.47 1.23 0.58
C SER A 269 8.65 0.25 0.69
N ALA A 270 9.49 0.09 -0.34
CA ALA A 270 10.59 -0.88 -0.36
C ALA A 270 11.87 -0.32 0.31
N HIS A 271 11.75 0.17 1.54
CA HIS A 271 12.85 0.62 2.38
C HIS A 271 12.46 0.50 3.87
N THR A 272 13.41 0.73 4.78
CA THR A 272 13.27 0.45 6.22
C THR A 272 12.08 1.14 6.89
N ASN A 273 11.73 2.35 6.47
CA ASN A 273 10.57 3.12 6.97
C ASN A 273 9.34 3.03 6.05
N GLY A 274 9.39 2.21 5.01
CA GLY A 274 8.42 2.21 3.92
C GLY A 274 7.02 1.75 4.32
N VAL A 275 6.90 0.95 5.38
CA VAL A 275 5.60 0.59 5.96
C VAL A 275 4.91 1.84 6.53
N TYR A 276 5.60 2.69 7.27
CA TYR A 276 5.01 3.92 7.80
C TYR A 276 4.66 4.93 6.70
N ASN A 277 5.48 5.03 5.64
CA ASN A 277 5.13 5.81 4.46
C ASN A 277 3.83 5.30 3.84
N GLY A 278 3.73 3.98 3.61
CA GLY A 278 2.54 3.36 3.08
C GLY A 278 1.31 3.59 3.97
N MET A 279 1.43 3.49 5.29
CA MET A 279 0.31 3.75 6.22
C MET A 279 -0.21 5.18 6.10
N ALA A 280 0.69 6.17 6.02
CA ALA A 280 0.30 7.57 5.83
C ALA A 280 -0.39 7.80 4.48
N ILE A 281 0.11 7.18 3.41
CA ILE A 281 -0.49 7.27 2.07
C ILE A 281 -1.86 6.57 2.05
N HIS A 282 -1.96 5.37 2.61
CA HIS A 282 -3.20 4.59 2.63
C HIS A 282 -4.27 5.26 3.48
N ALA A 283 -3.89 5.93 4.57
CA ALA A 283 -4.81 6.72 5.40
C ALA A 283 -5.52 7.83 4.58
N LEU A 284 -4.86 8.40 3.56
CA LEU A 284 -5.50 9.39 2.67
C LEU A 284 -6.76 8.82 2.01
N ASN A 285 -6.76 7.54 1.62
CA ASN A 285 -7.94 6.88 1.04
C ASN A 285 -9.11 6.85 2.03
N ALA A 286 -8.86 6.57 3.31
CA ALA A 286 -9.89 6.64 4.34
C ALA A 286 -10.40 8.07 4.52
N LEU A 287 -9.49 9.05 4.57
CA LEU A 287 -9.85 10.46 4.75
C LEU A 287 -10.73 11.00 3.63
N VAL A 288 -10.54 10.57 2.38
CA VAL A 288 -11.40 11.02 1.26
C VAL A 288 -12.60 10.12 1.00
N GLY A 289 -12.81 9.08 1.81
CA GLY A 289 -13.89 8.12 1.63
C GLY A 289 -13.71 7.20 0.41
N GLY A 290 -12.46 7.01 -0.03
CA GLY A 290 -12.10 6.12 -1.14
C GLY A 290 -12.00 4.64 -0.75
N MET A 291 -12.08 4.31 0.54
CA MET A 291 -12.10 2.92 1.01
C MET A 291 -13.43 2.24 0.69
N PHE A 292 -13.38 1.10 0.00
CA PHE A 292 -14.55 0.29 -0.38
C PHE A 292 -15.62 1.04 -1.18
N ALA A 293 -15.21 2.07 -1.93
CA ALA A 293 -16.10 2.99 -2.65
C ALA A 293 -15.96 2.87 -4.17
N GLU A 294 -17.02 3.25 -4.89
CA GLU A 294 -16.94 3.48 -6.34
C GLU A 294 -15.96 4.61 -6.66
N GLY A 295 -15.11 4.38 -7.67
CA GLY A 295 -14.01 5.30 -7.98
C GLY A 295 -12.88 5.35 -6.94
N GLY A 296 -12.89 4.44 -5.96
CA GLY A 296 -11.86 4.27 -4.95
C GLY A 296 -11.26 2.85 -4.98
N ILE A 297 -10.93 2.30 -3.81
CA ILE A 297 -10.51 0.92 -3.63
C ILE A 297 -11.76 0.04 -3.52
N ARG A 298 -11.98 -0.89 -4.45
CA ARG A 298 -13.19 -1.76 -4.46
C ARG A 298 -13.02 -3.07 -3.73
N GLY A 299 -11.79 -3.42 -3.40
CA GLY A 299 -11.44 -4.67 -2.77
C GLY A 299 -9.99 -5.01 -3.01
N TYR A 300 -9.70 -6.29 -3.10
CA TYR A 300 -8.34 -6.79 -3.19
C TYR A 300 -8.19 -7.76 -4.35
N GLN A 301 -6.95 -7.98 -4.76
CA GLN A 301 -6.64 -8.97 -5.78
C GLN A 301 -7.11 -10.34 -5.30
N MET A 302 -8.06 -10.91 -6.03
CA MET A 302 -8.63 -12.21 -5.71
C MET A 302 -7.68 -13.32 -6.17
N SER A 303 -7.47 -14.31 -5.32
CA SER A 303 -6.90 -15.59 -5.73
C SER A 303 -7.95 -16.42 -6.48
N THR A 304 -7.56 -17.10 -7.55
CA THR A 304 -8.39 -18.15 -8.14
C THR A 304 -8.47 -19.35 -7.20
N ALA A 305 -9.69 -19.83 -6.89
CA ALA A 305 -9.86 -21.05 -6.12
C ALA A 305 -9.20 -22.23 -6.86
N TRP A 306 -8.34 -22.97 -6.16
CA TRP A 306 -7.66 -24.13 -6.72
C TRP A 306 -8.58 -25.35 -6.78
N ALA A 307 -8.33 -26.25 -7.74
CA ALA A 307 -8.92 -27.57 -7.70
C ALA A 307 -8.42 -28.34 -6.47
N LYS A 308 -9.26 -29.22 -5.91
CA LYS A 308 -8.83 -30.12 -4.83
C LYS A 308 -7.69 -31.01 -5.35
N LEU A 309 -6.68 -31.22 -4.52
CA LEU A 309 -5.64 -32.19 -4.83
C LEU A 309 -6.21 -33.60 -4.97
N PRO A 310 -5.61 -34.44 -5.82
CA PRO A 310 -5.93 -35.87 -5.86
C PRO A 310 -5.35 -36.64 -4.66
N ILE A 311 -4.56 -35.98 -3.80
CA ILE A 311 -3.88 -36.56 -2.63
C ILE A 311 -4.31 -35.85 -1.34
N LYS A 312 -4.42 -36.60 -0.24
CA LYS A 312 -4.58 -36.06 1.12
C LYS A 312 -3.22 -36.04 1.79
N VAL A 313 -2.82 -34.89 2.31
CA VAL A 313 -1.49 -34.70 2.89
C VAL A 313 -1.34 -35.47 4.20
N GLU A 314 -2.44 -35.67 4.93
CA GLU A 314 -2.49 -36.38 6.21
C GLU A 314 -2.26 -37.89 6.10
N ASP A 315 -2.25 -38.43 4.88
CA ASP A 315 -2.01 -39.85 4.61
C ASP A 315 -0.50 -40.19 4.59
N TYR A 316 0.40 -39.19 4.71
CA TYR A 316 1.87 -39.31 4.61
C TYR A 316 2.56 -38.59 5.77
#